data_AF-A0A6J3IYI5-F1
#
_entry.id   AF-A0A6J3IYI5-F1
#
_cell.length_a   1.000
_cell.length_b   1.000
_cell.length_c   1.000
_cell.angle_alpha   90.00
_cell.angle_beta   90.00
_cell.angle_gamma   90.00
#
_symmetry.space_group_name_H-M   'P 1'
#
loop_
_entity.id
_entity.type
_entity.pdbx_description
1 polymer ?
#
loop_
_entity_poly.entity_id
_entity_poly.type
_entity_poly.pdbx_seq_one_letter_code
_entity_poly.pdbx_strand_id
1 'polypeptide(L)'
;MWEGDRSSCQPKVRRATRGGAAGGDAARGRTLEMVPGAAGWCCLVLWLPACVAAHGFRIHDYLYFQVLSPGDIRYIFTATPAKDFGGIFHTRYEQIHLVPAEPPEACGELSNGFFIQDQIALGDDLGKVGARTCLSFGLITTSSRGCSFLSKTRVVQEHGGRAVIISDNAVDNDSFYVEMIQDSTQRTADIPALFLLGRDGYMIRRSLEQHGLPWAIISIPVNVTSIPTFELLQPPWTFW
;
A
#
# COMPACT_ATOMS: atom_id res chain seq x y z
N MET A 1 25.48 31.59 32.42
CA MET A 1 26.18 32.48 31.47
C MET A 1 25.92 31.88 30.08
N TRP A 2 24.83 32.35 29.46
CA TRP A 2 24.50 32.37 28.02
C TRP A 2 24.28 31.01 27.30
N GLU A 3 23.03 30.67 26.97
CA GLU A 3 22.32 30.90 25.68
C GLU A 3 22.91 30.00 24.57
N GLY A 4 22.20 29.02 24.00
CA GLY A 4 20.82 29.06 23.53
C GLY A 4 20.84 29.53 22.08
N ASP A 5 20.91 28.63 21.10
CA ASP A 5 20.52 29.01 19.76
C ASP A 5 19.92 27.87 18.92
N ARG A 6 18.78 28.22 18.34
CA ARG A 6 17.79 27.40 17.66
C ARG A 6 17.77 27.94 16.23
N SER A 7 18.56 27.38 15.34
CA SER A 7 18.65 27.89 13.96
C SER A 7 17.56 27.29 13.07
N SER A 8 16.49 28.07 12.97
CA SER A 8 15.40 28.04 11.99
C SER A 8 15.90 28.14 10.54
N CYS A 9 15.47 27.24 9.66
CA CYS A 9 15.60 27.39 8.21
C CYS A 9 14.33 28.05 7.64
N GLN A 10 14.40 29.36 7.38
CA GLN A 10 13.42 30.11 6.58
C GLN A 10 13.92 30.26 5.13
N PRO A 11 13.07 30.05 4.10
CA PRO A 11 13.46 30.23 2.71
C PRO A 11 13.40 31.70 2.27
N LYS A 12 14.40 32.09 1.48
CA LYS A 12 14.66 33.46 1.01
C LYS A 12 13.85 33.73 -0.27
N VAL A 13 12.80 34.52 -0.16
CA VAL A 13 11.99 35.03 -1.29
C VAL A 13 12.84 35.96 -2.17
N ARG A 14 12.96 35.67 -3.48
CA ARG A 14 13.52 36.61 -4.47
C ARG A 14 12.41 37.19 -5.33
N ARG A 15 12.39 38.53 -5.34
CA ARG A 15 11.54 39.43 -6.12
C ARG A 15 12.15 39.60 -7.52
N ALA A 16 11.38 39.43 -8.58
CA ALA A 16 11.80 39.76 -9.95
C ALA A 16 10.94 40.92 -10.50
N THR A 17 11.63 41.93 -10.99
CA THR A 17 11.10 43.18 -11.56
C THR A 17 10.99 43.14 -13.09
N ARG A 18 10.16 44.07 -13.56
CA ARG A 18 9.44 44.26 -14.83
C ARG A 18 10.26 44.82 -16.01
N GLY A 19 9.80 44.54 -17.24
CA GLY A 19 10.01 45.31 -18.49
C GLY A 19 9.87 44.40 -19.72
N GLY A 20 9.18 44.69 -20.84
CA GLY A 20 8.32 45.79 -21.30
C GLY A 20 8.13 45.68 -22.85
N ALA A 21 6.88 45.85 -23.34
CA ALA A 21 6.39 46.21 -24.70
C ALA A 21 6.78 45.33 -25.92
N ALA A 22 6.05 45.17 -27.04
CA ALA A 22 4.79 45.64 -27.67
C ALA A 22 4.35 44.49 -28.63
N GLY A 23 3.11 44.24 -29.06
CA GLY A 23 2.11 45.07 -29.72
C GLY A 23 1.36 44.17 -30.75
N GLY A 24 0.09 44.45 -31.06
CA GLY A 24 -0.64 43.76 -32.14
C GLY A 24 -2.17 43.67 -31.94
N ASP A 25 -2.90 44.54 -32.62
CA ASP A 25 -4.37 44.67 -32.70
C ASP A 25 -5.12 43.45 -33.25
N ALA A 26 -6.37 43.25 -32.82
CA ALA A 26 -7.56 43.28 -33.70
C ALA A 26 -8.85 42.76 -33.02
N ALA A 27 -9.79 43.70 -32.85
CA ALA A 27 -11.22 43.61 -33.20
C ALA A 27 -12.13 42.49 -32.61
N ARG A 28 -13.14 42.96 -31.85
CA ARG A 28 -14.56 43.07 -32.27
C ARG A 28 -15.54 42.54 -31.21
N GLY A 29 -16.09 43.47 -30.43
CA GLY A 29 -17.29 43.24 -29.63
C GLY A 29 -18.54 43.10 -30.51
N ARG A 30 -19.49 42.30 -30.04
CA ARG A 30 -20.92 42.40 -30.36
C ARG A 30 -21.73 41.88 -29.16
N THR A 31 -22.44 42.79 -28.52
CA THR A 31 -23.52 42.56 -27.56
C THR A 31 -24.86 42.41 -28.29
N LEU A 32 -25.82 41.75 -27.62
CA LEU A 32 -27.29 41.87 -27.79
C LEU A 32 -27.82 41.20 -29.09
N GLU A 33 -28.88 40.38 -29.14
CA GLU A 33 -30.16 40.38 -28.42
C GLU A 33 -30.91 39.02 -28.43
N MET A 34 -31.90 38.91 -27.54
CA MET A 34 -32.94 37.89 -27.42
C MET A 34 -33.90 37.84 -28.62
N VAL A 35 -34.39 36.65 -28.95
CA VAL A 35 -35.65 36.43 -29.68
C VAL A 35 -36.52 35.46 -28.88
N PRO A 36 -37.77 35.81 -28.53
CA PRO A 36 -38.72 34.91 -27.88
C PRO A 36 -39.63 34.23 -28.93
N GLY A 37 -40.01 32.97 -28.71
CA GLY A 37 -40.93 32.30 -29.63
C GLY A 37 -41.37 30.90 -29.22
N ALA A 38 -42.52 30.85 -28.55
CA ALA A 38 -43.58 29.83 -28.62
C ALA A 38 -43.21 28.35 -28.32
N ALA A 39 -43.59 27.86 -27.14
CA ALA A 39 -44.89 27.23 -26.87
C ALA A 39 -44.93 25.75 -27.27
N GLY A 40 -44.99 24.90 -26.25
CA GLY A 40 -45.12 23.46 -26.41
C GLY A 40 -45.19 22.76 -25.06
N TRP A 41 -46.14 23.18 -24.22
CA TRP A 41 -46.53 22.41 -23.04
C TRP A 41 -47.10 21.07 -23.48
N CYS A 42 -46.40 19.99 -23.17
CA CYS A 42 -46.98 18.68 -22.96
C CYS A 42 -46.42 18.14 -21.64
N CYS A 43 -47.24 18.29 -20.60
CA CYS A 43 -47.08 17.65 -19.30
C CYS A 43 -47.12 16.12 -19.42
N LEU A 44 -46.62 15.47 -18.36
CA LEU A 44 -46.95 14.11 -17.89
C LEU A 44 -46.32 13.00 -18.78
N VAL A 45 -45.43 12.12 -18.32
CA VAL A 45 -45.43 11.30 -17.10
C VAL A 45 -44.01 10.67 -16.97
N LEU A 46 -43.52 10.43 -15.73
CA LEU A 46 -42.34 9.60 -15.36
C LEU A 46 -40.93 10.13 -15.66
N TRP A 47 -40.36 10.90 -14.74
CA TRP A 47 -38.92 10.84 -14.46
C TRP A 47 -38.74 10.53 -12.97
N LEU A 48 -38.58 9.24 -12.67
CA LEU A 48 -38.17 8.76 -11.35
C LEU A 48 -36.83 9.42 -10.96
N PRO A 49 -36.61 9.74 -9.67
CA PRO A 49 -35.28 10.10 -9.18
C PRO A 49 -34.42 8.84 -9.12
N ALA A 50 -33.89 8.38 -10.25
CA ALA A 50 -32.95 7.26 -10.35
C ALA A 50 -31.48 7.74 -10.30
N CYS A 51 -31.21 8.84 -9.61
CA CYS A 51 -29.88 9.40 -9.42
C CYS A 51 -29.57 9.57 -7.93
N VAL A 52 -29.74 8.51 -7.14
CA VAL A 52 -28.78 8.21 -6.08
C VAL A 52 -28.30 6.80 -6.37
N ALA A 53 -27.45 6.74 -7.41
CA ALA A 53 -26.68 5.58 -7.74
C ALA A 53 -25.99 5.10 -6.46
N ALA A 54 -26.22 3.82 -6.17
CA ALA A 54 -25.48 2.98 -5.24
C ALA A 54 -24.19 3.64 -4.74
N HIS A 55 -24.20 4.06 -3.47
CA HIS A 55 -23.00 3.84 -2.67
C HIS A 55 -22.80 2.33 -2.68
N GLY A 56 -22.07 1.85 -3.68
CA GLY A 56 -21.59 0.48 -3.74
C GLY A 56 -20.87 0.25 -2.43
N PHE A 57 -21.50 -0.54 -1.56
CA PHE A 57 -20.86 -1.10 -0.40
C PHE A 57 -19.61 -1.81 -0.93
N ARG A 58 -18.43 -1.23 -0.70
CA ARG A 58 -17.17 -1.86 -1.09
C ARG A 58 -17.02 -3.09 -0.21
N ILE A 59 -17.43 -4.24 -0.73
CA ILE A 59 -17.10 -5.53 -0.17
C ILE A 59 -15.58 -5.64 -0.34
N HIS A 60 -14.86 -5.58 0.77
CA HIS A 60 -13.44 -5.85 0.79
C HIS A 60 -13.29 -7.37 0.77
N ASP A 61 -12.74 -7.89 -0.32
CA ASP A 61 -12.41 -9.32 -0.42
C ASP A 61 -11.18 -9.59 0.45
N TYR A 62 -11.41 -9.88 1.72
CA TYR A 62 -10.34 -10.27 2.64
C TYR A 62 -9.86 -11.69 2.32
N LEU A 63 -8.55 -11.87 2.39
CA LEU A 63 -7.90 -13.15 2.33
C LEU A 63 -7.35 -13.52 3.71
N TYR A 64 -7.59 -14.76 4.12
CA TYR A 64 -7.18 -15.24 5.44
C TYR A 64 -6.00 -16.20 5.28
N PHE A 65 -5.04 -16.10 6.19
CA PHE A 65 -3.96 -17.07 6.30
C PHE A 65 -3.78 -17.48 7.75
N GLN A 66 -3.36 -18.71 7.99
CA GLN A 66 -3.10 -19.22 9.32
C GLN A 66 -1.61 -19.43 9.50
N VAL A 67 -1.05 -18.95 10.59
CA VAL A 67 0.29 -19.34 11.02
C VAL A 67 0.19 -20.67 11.76
N LEU A 68 0.99 -21.65 11.35
CA LEU A 68 1.07 -22.98 11.95
C LEU A 68 2.22 -23.07 12.98
N SER A 69 3.32 -22.35 12.73
CA SER A 69 4.52 -22.30 13.57
C SER A 69 5.22 -20.94 13.44
N PRO A 70 5.75 -20.35 14.53
CA PRO A 70 5.79 -20.86 15.91
C PRO A 70 4.43 -20.81 16.63
N GLY A 71 4.31 -21.56 17.74
CA GLY A 71 3.02 -21.83 18.40
C GLY A 71 2.41 -20.64 19.15
N ASP A 72 3.22 -19.65 19.52
CA ASP A 72 2.84 -18.40 20.19
C ASP A 72 2.08 -17.42 19.29
N ILE A 73 2.25 -17.52 17.97
CA ILE A 73 1.52 -16.72 16.98
C ILE A 73 0.64 -17.59 16.07
N ARG A 74 0.20 -18.76 16.55
CA ARG A 74 -0.66 -19.70 15.80
C ARG A 74 -2.10 -19.19 15.70
N TYR A 75 -2.27 -18.12 14.93
CA TYR A 75 -3.53 -17.42 14.71
C TYR A 75 -3.87 -17.35 13.22
N ILE A 76 -5.12 -16.99 12.95
CA ILE A 76 -5.63 -16.66 11.63
C ILE A 76 -5.56 -15.14 11.47
N PHE A 77 -4.80 -14.71 10.49
CA PHE A 77 -4.60 -13.31 10.14
C PHE A 77 -5.41 -12.94 8.91
N THR A 78 -5.80 -11.68 8.85
CA THR A 78 -6.54 -11.07 7.76
C THR A 78 -5.61 -10.21 6.92
N ALA A 79 -5.65 -10.38 5.60
CA ALA A 79 -4.91 -9.56 4.66
C ALA A 79 -5.79 -9.13 3.49
N THR A 80 -5.51 -7.97 2.91
CA THR A 80 -6.24 -7.46 1.74
C THR A 80 -5.38 -7.59 0.49
N PRO A 81 -5.87 -8.20 -0.60
CA PRO A 81 -5.12 -8.28 -1.85
C PRO A 81 -4.96 -6.91 -2.51
N ALA A 82 -3.94 -6.79 -3.35
CA ALA A 82 -3.78 -5.65 -4.25
C ALA A 82 -4.98 -5.52 -5.21
N LYS A 83 -5.33 -4.29 -5.56
CA LYS A 83 -6.55 -4.02 -6.34
C LYS A 83 -6.38 -4.17 -7.84
N ASP A 84 -5.24 -3.71 -8.35
CA ASP A 84 -4.99 -3.53 -9.78
C ASP A 84 -3.63 -4.06 -10.22
N PHE A 85 -2.92 -4.79 -9.36
CA PHE A 85 -1.69 -5.52 -9.70
C PHE A 85 -1.59 -6.83 -8.92
N GLY A 86 -0.65 -7.69 -9.33
CA GLY A 86 -0.42 -8.99 -8.71
C GLY A 86 -1.25 -10.11 -9.32
N GLY A 87 -0.89 -11.33 -8.98
CA GLY A 87 -1.62 -12.54 -9.34
C GLY A 87 -2.69 -12.93 -8.33
N ILE A 88 -3.35 -14.06 -8.60
CA ILE A 88 -4.32 -14.67 -7.71
C ILE A 88 -3.80 -16.00 -7.16
N PHE A 89 -4.28 -16.40 -5.99
CA PHE A 89 -4.02 -17.74 -5.46
C PHE A 89 -4.91 -18.76 -6.17
N HIS A 90 -4.33 -19.50 -7.13
CA HIS A 90 -5.04 -20.58 -7.82
C HIS A 90 -5.21 -21.84 -6.99
N THR A 91 -4.30 -22.07 -6.05
CA THR A 91 -4.28 -23.25 -5.18
C THR A 91 -3.98 -22.85 -3.75
N ARG A 92 -4.36 -23.72 -2.81
CA ARG A 92 -4.03 -23.57 -1.40
C ARG A 92 -2.63 -24.08 -1.13
N TYR A 93 -1.83 -23.28 -0.45
CA TYR A 93 -0.59 -23.71 0.18
C TYR A 93 -0.91 -24.21 1.59
N GLU A 94 -0.73 -25.50 1.84
CA GLU A 94 -0.97 -26.10 3.16
C GLU A 94 0.16 -25.78 4.14
N GLN A 95 1.41 -25.82 3.68
CA GLN A 95 2.60 -25.49 4.47
C GLN A 95 3.60 -24.77 3.56
N ILE A 96 3.71 -23.45 3.73
CA ILE A 96 4.69 -22.62 3.01
C ILE A 96 5.42 -21.72 4.01
N HIS A 97 6.67 -21.39 3.70
CA HIS A 97 7.46 -20.53 4.56
C HIS A 97 7.11 -19.06 4.31
N LEU A 98 6.85 -18.34 5.40
CA LEU A 98 6.74 -16.88 5.43
C LEU A 98 8.07 -16.32 5.92
N VAL A 99 8.85 -15.77 4.98
CA VAL A 99 10.23 -15.34 5.18
C VAL A 99 10.26 -13.81 5.30
N PRO A 100 10.69 -13.22 6.42
CA PRO A 100 10.90 -11.78 6.52
C PRO A 100 11.98 -11.33 5.55
N ALA A 101 11.68 -10.36 4.68
CA ALA A 101 12.63 -9.82 3.72
C ALA A 101 13.72 -9.00 4.42
N GLU A 102 14.95 -9.17 3.96
CA GLU A 102 16.12 -8.39 4.38
C GLU A 102 16.74 -7.69 3.15
N PRO A 103 16.72 -6.35 3.07
CA PRO A 103 16.13 -5.44 4.03
C PRO A 103 14.58 -5.40 3.95
N PRO A 104 13.87 -5.01 5.04
CA PRO A 104 12.41 -5.10 5.13
C PRO A 104 11.66 -4.31 4.06
N GLU A 105 12.27 -3.24 3.52
CA GLU A 105 11.67 -2.43 2.49
C GLU A 105 11.55 -3.12 1.13
N ALA A 106 12.33 -4.17 0.86
CA ALA A 106 12.36 -4.91 -0.41
C ALA A 106 12.43 -4.01 -1.68
N CYS A 107 13.11 -2.87 -1.59
CA CYS A 107 13.24 -1.90 -2.69
C CYS A 107 14.47 -2.11 -3.57
N GLY A 108 15.39 -2.99 -3.14
CA GLY A 108 16.64 -3.28 -3.81
C GLY A 108 16.99 -4.76 -3.69
N GLU A 109 18.27 -5.09 -3.77
CA GLU A 109 18.76 -6.46 -3.64
C GLU A 109 18.45 -7.03 -2.24
N LEU A 110 17.92 -8.25 -2.20
CA LEU A 110 17.57 -8.94 -0.95
C LEU A 110 18.75 -9.81 -0.51
N SER A 111 19.31 -9.53 0.67
CA SER A 111 20.42 -10.32 1.23
C SER A 111 20.04 -11.77 1.47
N ASN A 112 18.76 -12.00 1.79
CA ASN A 112 18.19 -13.31 2.05
C ASN A 112 17.30 -13.84 0.90
N GLY A 113 17.50 -13.33 -0.32
CA GLY A 113 16.72 -13.72 -1.51
C GLY A 113 16.68 -15.23 -1.78
N PHE A 114 17.73 -15.96 -1.41
CA PHE A 114 17.77 -17.42 -1.49
C PHE A 114 16.69 -18.12 -0.66
N PHE A 115 16.36 -17.60 0.52
CA PHE A 115 15.30 -18.18 1.36
C PHE A 115 13.89 -17.86 0.84
N ILE A 116 13.76 -16.79 0.07
CA ILE A 116 12.49 -16.32 -0.50
C ILE A 116 12.11 -17.12 -1.75
N GLN A 117 13.08 -17.76 -2.41
CA GLN A 117 12.83 -18.59 -3.59
C GLN A 117 11.83 -19.71 -3.27
N ASP A 118 10.76 -19.79 -4.06
CA ASP A 118 9.64 -20.72 -3.88
C ASP A 118 8.86 -20.55 -2.56
N GLN A 119 9.05 -19.43 -1.85
CA GLN A 119 8.39 -19.10 -0.58
C GLN A 119 7.64 -17.77 -0.66
N ILE A 120 7.00 -17.39 0.45
CA ILE A 120 6.29 -16.11 0.57
C ILE A 120 7.16 -15.14 1.35
N ALA A 121 7.38 -13.93 0.81
CA ALA A 121 8.12 -12.89 1.50
C ALA A 121 7.21 -12.04 2.38
N LEU A 122 7.68 -11.67 3.57
CA LEU A 122 7.09 -10.67 4.45
C LEU A 122 7.93 -9.40 4.41
N GLY A 123 7.41 -8.34 3.79
CA GLY A 123 8.04 -7.02 3.73
C GLY A 123 7.28 -6.00 4.58
N ASP A 124 7.90 -4.86 4.86
CA ASP A 124 7.22 -3.72 5.47
C ASP A 124 6.99 -2.61 4.44
N ASP A 125 5.96 -1.81 4.66
CA ASP A 125 5.71 -0.58 3.89
C ASP A 125 6.76 0.49 4.18
N LEU A 126 7.45 0.43 5.34
CA LEU A 126 8.50 1.39 5.66
C LEU A 126 9.69 1.25 4.70
N GLY A 127 9.90 2.27 3.86
CA GLY A 127 11.25 2.57 3.37
C GLY A 127 12.03 3.24 4.51
N LYS A 128 12.95 2.53 5.17
CA LYS A 128 13.85 3.19 6.12
C LYS A 128 14.72 4.19 5.36
N VAL A 129 14.37 5.47 5.43
CA VAL A 129 15.27 6.58 5.10
C VAL A 129 16.27 6.70 6.27
N GLY A 130 17.20 5.75 6.40
CA GLY A 130 17.88 5.63 7.68
C GLY A 130 19.03 4.64 7.81
N ALA A 131 19.65 4.18 6.72
CA ALA A 131 21.08 3.92 6.79
C ALA A 131 21.75 5.16 6.19
N ARG A 132 22.43 5.94 7.04
CA ARG A 132 23.41 6.92 6.56
C ARG A 132 24.53 6.12 5.90
N THR A 133 24.35 5.67 4.67
CA THR A 133 25.49 5.38 3.80
C THR A 133 26.06 6.75 3.50
N CYS A 134 27.00 7.19 4.33
CA CYS A 134 28.00 8.16 3.92
C CYS A 134 28.79 7.48 2.81
N LEU A 135 28.23 7.42 1.59
CA LEU A 135 29.05 7.23 0.41
C LEU A 135 30.07 8.38 0.46
N SER A 136 31.35 8.05 0.32
CA SER A 136 32.48 8.96 0.47
C SER A 136 32.44 10.17 -0.48
N PHE A 137 31.48 10.20 -1.39
CA PHE A 137 31.11 11.31 -2.25
C PHE A 137 29.79 11.86 -1.72
N GLY A 138 29.81 13.04 -1.09
CA GLY A 138 28.66 13.70 -0.45
C GLY A 138 27.53 14.11 -1.41
N LEU A 139 26.96 13.14 -2.13
CA LEU A 139 25.73 13.24 -2.88
C LEU A 139 24.62 12.65 -2.00
N ILE A 140 23.87 13.53 -1.33
CA ILE A 140 22.59 13.15 -0.76
C ILE A 140 21.69 12.84 -1.94
N THR A 141 21.48 11.56 -2.26
CA THR A 141 20.34 11.18 -3.09
C THR A 141 19.11 11.33 -2.19
N THR A 142 18.30 12.34 -2.46
CA THR A 142 16.96 12.44 -1.90
C THR A 142 16.10 11.30 -2.49
N SER A 143 16.24 10.08 -1.99
CA SER A 143 15.20 9.05 -2.10
C SER A 143 14.39 9.06 -0.81
N SER A 144 13.82 10.22 -0.50
CA SER A 144 13.05 10.47 0.73
C SER A 144 11.67 9.80 0.76
N ARG A 145 11.44 8.75 -0.02
CA ARG A 145 10.19 7.97 -0.02
C ARG A 145 10.56 6.53 -0.37
N GLY A 146 10.06 5.54 0.36
CA GLY A 146 10.21 4.14 -0.01
C GLY A 146 9.73 3.88 -1.45
N CYS A 147 10.09 2.74 -2.02
CA CYS A 147 9.58 2.30 -3.31
C CYS A 147 8.08 1.95 -3.24
N SER A 148 7.41 1.90 -4.40
CA SER A 148 5.99 1.54 -4.50
C SER A 148 5.72 0.08 -4.12
N PHE A 149 4.48 -0.25 -3.74
CA PHE A 149 4.05 -1.64 -3.49
C PHE A 149 4.33 -2.56 -4.69
N LEU A 150 4.12 -2.06 -5.90
CA LEU A 150 4.43 -2.78 -7.14
C LEU A 150 5.94 -3.08 -7.26
N SER A 151 6.80 -2.10 -6.94
CA SER A 151 8.25 -2.30 -6.97
C SER A 151 8.69 -3.38 -5.97
N LYS A 152 8.14 -3.36 -4.75
CA LYS A 152 8.41 -4.37 -3.71
C LYS A 152 8.03 -5.77 -4.19
N THR A 153 6.82 -5.89 -4.75
CA THR A 153 6.30 -7.16 -5.28
C THR A 153 7.19 -7.69 -6.40
N ARG A 154 7.65 -6.81 -7.29
CA ARG A 154 8.53 -7.18 -8.39
C ARG A 154 9.90 -7.68 -7.91
N VAL A 155 10.51 -7.01 -6.95
CA VAL A 155 11.80 -7.45 -6.37
C VAL A 155 11.66 -8.86 -5.79
N VAL A 156 10.59 -9.16 -5.06
CA VAL A 156 10.33 -10.50 -4.53
C VAL A 156 10.12 -11.52 -5.66
N GLN A 157 9.39 -11.15 -6.70
CA GLN A 157 9.19 -11.99 -7.89
C GLN A 157 10.51 -12.31 -8.62
N GLU A 158 11.40 -11.32 -8.74
CA GLU A 158 12.72 -11.48 -9.37
C GLU A 158 13.62 -12.48 -8.61
N HIS A 159 13.41 -12.65 -7.29
CA HIS A 159 14.06 -13.66 -6.47
C HIS A 159 13.31 -15.00 -6.41
N GLY A 160 12.26 -15.17 -7.23
CA GLY A 160 11.49 -16.42 -7.31
C GLY A 160 10.48 -16.62 -6.18
N GLY A 161 10.08 -15.55 -5.48
CA GLY A 161 9.01 -15.63 -4.48
C GLY A 161 7.66 -15.99 -5.11
N ARG A 162 6.83 -16.73 -4.36
CA ARG A 162 5.50 -17.18 -4.80
C ARG A 162 4.39 -16.16 -4.55
N ALA A 163 4.55 -15.36 -3.50
CA ALA A 163 3.68 -14.25 -3.14
C ALA A 163 4.44 -13.28 -2.22
N VAL A 164 3.88 -12.09 -2.03
CA VAL A 164 4.38 -11.11 -1.06
C VAL A 164 3.26 -10.69 -0.11
N ILE A 165 3.59 -10.61 1.17
CA ILE A 165 2.77 -9.99 2.21
C ILE A 165 3.50 -8.73 2.67
N ILE A 166 2.87 -7.58 2.55
CA ILE A 166 3.42 -6.27 2.92
C ILE A 166 2.68 -5.78 4.15
N SER A 167 3.36 -5.70 5.29
CA SER A 167 2.81 -5.12 6.50
C SER A 167 2.95 -3.60 6.54
N ASP A 168 1.96 -2.93 7.11
CA ASP A 168 2.15 -1.55 7.55
C ASP A 168 3.29 -1.49 8.60
N ASN A 169 3.93 -0.33 8.69
CA ASN A 169 4.98 -0.04 9.65
C ASN A 169 4.45 0.51 10.99
N ALA A 170 3.21 1.00 11.00
CA ALA A 170 2.58 1.55 12.18
C ALA A 170 2.14 0.41 13.12
N VAL A 171 2.90 0.18 14.19
CA VAL A 171 2.62 -0.88 15.18
C VAL A 171 1.29 -0.67 15.91
N ASP A 172 0.85 0.58 15.99
CA ASP A 172 -0.44 0.99 16.54
C ASP A 172 -1.61 0.78 15.56
N ASN A 173 -1.34 0.58 14.26
CA ASN A 173 -2.38 0.32 13.28
C ASN A 173 -2.90 -1.13 13.38
N ASP A 174 -4.14 -1.26 13.86
CA ASP A 174 -4.89 -2.50 14.03
C ASP A 174 -6.22 -2.53 13.27
N SER A 175 -6.53 -1.50 12.48
CA SER A 175 -7.86 -1.36 11.86
C SER A 175 -7.84 -0.73 10.47
N PHE A 176 -6.78 -0.01 10.10
CA PHE A 176 -6.71 0.73 8.84
C PHE A 176 -5.99 -0.08 7.75
N TYR A 177 -6.77 -0.59 6.80
CA TYR A 177 -6.24 -1.25 5.60
C TYR A 177 -5.95 -0.24 4.50
N VAL A 178 -4.79 -0.37 3.86
CA VAL A 178 -4.43 0.41 2.67
C VAL A 178 -4.78 -0.40 1.42
N GLU A 179 -5.48 0.25 0.49
CA GLU A 179 -5.71 -0.32 -0.83
C GLU A 179 -4.44 -0.19 -1.67
N MET A 180 -3.74 -1.31 -1.87
CA MET A 180 -2.55 -1.29 -2.72
C MET A 180 -2.95 -1.11 -4.19
N ILE A 181 -2.48 -0.01 -4.77
CA ILE A 181 -2.66 0.33 -6.19
C ILE A 181 -1.33 0.40 -6.92
N GLN A 182 -1.36 0.21 -8.23
CA GLN A 182 -0.19 0.31 -9.10
C GLN A 182 0.35 1.75 -9.13
N ASP A 183 1.64 1.91 -9.41
CA ASP A 183 2.32 3.21 -9.42
C ASP A 183 2.26 3.94 -10.77
N SER A 184 1.32 3.56 -11.65
CA SER A 184 1.16 4.04 -13.03
C SER A 184 2.37 3.83 -13.95
N THR A 185 3.41 3.14 -13.47
CA THR A 185 4.42 2.60 -14.36
C THR A 185 3.78 1.41 -15.07
N GLN A 186 3.91 1.27 -16.39
CA GLN A 186 3.32 0.17 -17.19
C GLN A 186 3.95 -1.21 -16.88
N ARG A 187 4.46 -1.39 -15.66
CA ARG A 187 5.06 -2.60 -15.14
C ARG A 187 3.96 -3.45 -14.50
N THR A 188 4.12 -4.75 -14.57
CA THR A 188 3.23 -5.71 -13.93
C THR A 188 4.02 -6.60 -12.98
N ALA A 189 3.32 -7.14 -12.00
CA ALA A 189 3.79 -8.23 -11.16
C ALA A 189 2.76 -9.36 -11.24
N ASP A 190 3.25 -10.58 -11.39
CA ASP A 190 2.43 -11.77 -11.64
C ASP A 190 2.16 -12.57 -10.35
N ILE A 191 2.93 -12.30 -9.30
CA ILE A 191 2.75 -12.96 -7.99
C ILE A 191 1.67 -12.25 -7.17
N PRO A 192 0.88 -12.97 -6.36
CA PRO A 192 -0.09 -12.34 -5.48
C PRO A 192 0.58 -11.39 -4.48
N ALA A 193 -0.02 -10.22 -4.30
CA ALA A 193 0.41 -9.23 -3.30
C ALA A 193 -0.71 -8.99 -2.30
N LEU A 194 -0.37 -9.10 -1.02
CA LEU A 194 -1.30 -8.94 0.11
C LEU A 194 -0.81 -7.85 1.06
N PHE A 195 -1.73 -7.08 1.62
CA PHE A 195 -1.45 -6.07 2.63
C PHE A 195 -1.91 -6.57 4.01
N LEU A 196 -1.03 -6.43 5.00
CA LEU A 196 -1.25 -6.84 6.37
C LEU A 196 -1.21 -5.62 7.29
N LEU A 197 -2.00 -5.64 8.36
CA LEU A 197 -1.98 -4.59 9.37
C LEU A 197 -0.63 -4.52 10.08
N GLY A 198 -0.27 -3.32 10.53
CA GLY A 198 1.05 -3.09 11.10
C GLY A 198 1.26 -3.77 12.45
N ARG A 199 0.23 -3.82 13.30
CA ARG A 199 0.27 -4.59 14.55
C ARG A 199 0.52 -6.08 14.31
N ASP A 200 -0.19 -6.66 13.33
CA ASP A 200 -0.06 -8.08 13.00
C ASP A 200 1.32 -8.41 12.41
N GLY A 201 1.77 -7.60 11.44
CA GLY A 201 3.11 -7.74 10.86
C GLY A 201 4.21 -7.62 11.91
N TYR A 202 4.10 -6.62 12.79
CA TYR A 202 5.04 -6.43 13.90
C TYR A 202 5.08 -7.65 14.84
N MET A 203 3.92 -8.20 15.21
CA MET A 203 3.86 -9.35 16.11
C MET A 203 4.46 -10.61 15.48
N ILE A 204 4.23 -10.84 14.18
CA ILE A 204 4.83 -11.96 13.44
C ILE A 204 6.36 -11.82 13.40
N ARG A 205 6.87 -10.66 12.98
CA ARG A 205 8.32 -10.42 12.90
C ARG A 205 8.99 -10.55 14.27
N ARG A 206 8.41 -9.94 15.30
CA ARG A 206 8.91 -9.98 16.67
C ARG A 206 8.98 -11.42 17.19
N SER A 207 7.96 -12.24 16.95
CA SER A 207 7.97 -13.64 17.36
C SER A 207 9.10 -14.41 16.66
N LEU A 208 9.26 -14.25 15.34
CA LEU A 208 10.36 -14.88 14.60
C LEU A 208 11.75 -14.48 15.14
N GLU A 209 11.97 -13.19 15.39
CA GLU A 209 13.22 -12.68 15.96
C GLU A 209 13.48 -13.23 17.37
N GLN A 210 12.43 -13.31 18.20
CA GLN A 210 12.54 -13.83 19.58
C GLN A 210 12.87 -15.33 19.62
N HIS A 211 12.34 -16.13 18.71
CA HIS A 211 12.65 -17.56 18.60
C HIS A 211 13.92 -17.83 17.77
N GLY A 212 14.53 -16.80 17.17
CA GLY A 212 15.67 -16.95 16.27
C GLY A 212 15.33 -17.76 15.01
N LEU A 213 14.08 -17.67 14.56
CA LEU A 213 13.59 -18.43 13.40
C LEU A 213 13.70 -17.59 12.12
N PRO A 214 14.29 -18.13 11.05
CA PRO A 214 14.40 -17.43 9.77
C PRO A 214 13.07 -17.35 9.00
N TRP A 215 12.03 -18.11 9.38
CA TRP A 215 10.71 -18.08 8.75
C TRP A 215 9.61 -18.65 9.65
N ALA A 216 8.36 -18.25 9.41
CA ALA A 216 7.16 -18.90 9.94
C ALA A 216 6.64 -19.95 8.95
N ILE A 217 5.87 -20.93 9.42
CA ILE A 217 5.14 -21.86 8.55
C ILE A 217 3.69 -21.41 8.52
N ILE A 218 3.14 -21.18 7.33
CA ILE A 218 1.76 -20.69 7.16
C ILE A 218 0.96 -21.56 6.19
N SER A 219 -0.38 -21.46 6.28
CA SER A 219 -1.32 -21.96 5.28
C SER A 219 -2.13 -20.81 4.68
N ILE A 220 -2.24 -20.76 3.35
CA ILE A 220 -2.90 -19.66 2.63
C ILE A 220 -3.42 -20.09 1.24
N PRO A 221 -4.61 -19.65 0.80
CA PRO A 221 -5.69 -19.06 1.60
C PRO A 221 -6.38 -20.08 2.52
N VAL A 222 -6.94 -19.61 3.63
CA VAL A 222 -7.79 -20.37 4.56
C VAL A 222 -9.25 -19.98 4.33
N ASN A 223 -10.14 -20.97 4.27
CA ASN A 223 -11.57 -20.73 4.20
C ASN A 223 -12.15 -20.62 5.61
N VAL A 224 -12.42 -19.40 6.07
CA VAL A 224 -12.98 -19.13 7.40
C VAL A 224 -14.51 -19.15 7.43
N THR A 225 -15.19 -19.20 6.28
CA THR A 225 -16.66 -19.13 6.21
C THR A 225 -17.36 -20.33 6.87
N SER A 226 -16.67 -21.45 6.99
CA SER A 226 -17.16 -22.67 7.64
C SER A 226 -16.73 -22.83 9.09
N ILE A 227 -15.92 -21.90 9.63
CA ILE A 227 -15.38 -21.98 10.99
C ILE A 227 -16.26 -21.10 11.88
N PRO A 228 -16.89 -21.65 12.93
CA PRO A 228 -17.66 -20.83 13.85
C PRO A 228 -16.73 -19.86 14.60
N THR A 229 -17.24 -18.69 14.96
CA THR A 229 -16.42 -17.61 15.55
C THR A 229 -15.67 -18.01 16.82
N PHE A 230 -16.20 -18.94 17.61
CA PHE A 230 -15.54 -19.43 18.83
C PHE A 230 -14.34 -20.36 18.57
N GLU A 231 -14.22 -20.92 17.35
CA GLU A 231 -13.07 -21.74 16.93
C GLU A 231 -12.07 -20.92 16.11
N LEU A 232 -12.41 -19.67 15.75
CA LEU A 232 -11.51 -18.80 15.03
C LEU A 232 -10.38 -18.37 15.96
N LEU A 233 -9.18 -18.89 15.73
CA LEU A 233 -7.96 -18.53 16.45
C LEU A 233 -7.52 -17.12 16.03
N GLN A 234 -8.23 -16.09 16.45
CA GLN A 234 -7.87 -14.70 16.17
C GLN A 234 -6.76 -14.22 17.11
N PRO A 235 -5.90 -13.30 16.68
CA PRO A 235 -4.91 -12.70 17.56
C PRO A 235 -5.56 -11.97 18.72
N PRO A 236 -5.05 -12.08 19.96
CA PRO A 236 -5.68 -11.47 21.13
C PRO A 236 -5.60 -9.94 21.17
N TRP A 237 -4.86 -9.32 20.24
CA TRP A 237 -4.62 -7.88 20.17
C TRP A 237 -5.47 -7.15 19.12
N THR A 238 -6.29 -7.86 18.36
CA THR A 238 -7.31 -7.26 17.48
C THR A 238 -8.55 -7.00 18.31
N PHE A 239 -8.95 -5.74 18.47
CA PHE A 239 -10.20 -5.38 19.15
C PHE A 239 -11.42 -5.77 18.27
N TRP A 240 -12.44 -6.36 18.90
CA TRP A 240 -13.68 -6.82 18.28
C TRP A 240 -14.82 -5.79 18.37
#